data_AF-A0A2V9TBY4-F1
#
_entry.id   AF-A0A2V9TBY4-F1
#
_cell.length_a   1.000
_cell.length_b   1.000
_cell.length_c   1.000
_cell.angle_alpha   90.00
_cell.angle_beta   90.00
_cell.angle_gamma   90.00
#
_symmetry.space_group_name_H-M   'P 1'
#
loop_
_entity.id
_entity.type
_entity.pdbx_description
1 polymer ?
#
loop_
_entity_poly.entity_id
_entity_poly.type
_entity_poly.pdbx_seq_one_letter_code
_entity_poly.pdbx_strand_id
1 'polypeptide(L)'
;MILLVTSSAKAQACAEAIQRATTETAQIATTFRRAATMLRAQEYSSVIIDESLLEREPAESETVLQHIGMAVPIHINFAISGIDRVVRELSAARHRRNKEIGISRQFAEQTLR
;
A
#
# COMPACT_ATOMS: atom_id res chain seq x y z
N MET A 1 -1.50 8.20 -4.75
CA MET A 1 -1.11 7.07 -5.64
C MET A 1 -0.92 5.84 -4.79
N ILE A 2 -1.24 4.67 -5.32
CA ILE A 2 -1.11 3.38 -4.63
C ILE A 2 -0.07 2.53 -5.36
N LEU A 3 0.79 1.84 -4.60
CA LEU A 3 1.77 0.90 -5.15
C LEU A 3 1.33 -0.53 -4.85
N LEU A 4 1.27 -1.37 -5.87
CA LEU A 4 1.01 -2.81 -5.77
C LEU A 4 2.33 -3.55 -6.01
N VAL A 5 2.87 -4.19 -4.97
CA VAL A 5 4.12 -4.95 -5.01
C VAL A 5 3.78 -6.44 -5.05
N THR A 6 3.68 -7.01 -6.25
CA THR A 6 3.25 -8.39 -6.45
C THR A 6 3.72 -8.93 -7.80
N SER A 7 4.05 -10.22 -7.84
CA SER A 7 4.30 -10.98 -9.08
C SER A 7 3.06 -11.74 -9.56
N SER A 8 1.90 -11.56 -8.92
CA SER A 8 0.66 -12.22 -9.26
C SER A 8 0.18 -11.86 -10.67
N ALA A 9 -0.28 -12.84 -11.44
CA ALA A 9 -0.95 -12.62 -12.72
C ALA A 9 -2.23 -11.76 -12.59
N LYS A 10 -2.79 -11.64 -11.39
CA LYS A 10 -3.97 -10.80 -11.08
C LYS A 10 -3.65 -9.32 -10.91
N ALA A 11 -2.37 -8.93 -10.93
CA ALA A 11 -1.92 -7.58 -10.58
C ALA A 11 -2.64 -6.47 -11.36
N GLN A 12 -2.76 -6.63 -12.69
CA GLN A 12 -3.39 -5.63 -13.56
C GLN A 12 -4.87 -5.44 -13.23
N ALA A 13 -5.63 -6.54 -13.16
CA ALA A 13 -7.05 -6.49 -12.81
C ALA A 13 -7.28 -5.91 -11.40
N CYS A 14 -6.37 -6.19 -10.47
CA CYS A 14 -6.40 -5.63 -9.12
C CYS A 14 -6.13 -4.11 -9.12
N ALA A 15 -5.13 -3.64 -9.86
CA ALA A 15 -4.81 -2.22 -10.00
C ALA A 15 -6.00 -1.43 -10.57
N GLU A 16 -6.66 -1.97 -11.59
CA GLU A 16 -7.87 -1.34 -12.17
C GLU A 16 -9.04 -1.29 -11.18
N ALA A 17 -9.26 -2.37 -10.42
CA ALA A 17 -10.31 -2.40 -9.41
C ALA A 17 -10.05 -1.38 -8.28
N ILE A 18 -8.78 -1.27 -7.84
CA ILE A 18 -8.36 -0.27 -6.87
C ILE A 18 -8.60 1.14 -7.41
N GLN A 19 -8.22 1.41 -8.66
CA GLN A 19 -8.41 2.72 -9.26
C GLN A 19 -9.90 3.09 -9.36
N ARG A 20 -10.76 2.16 -9.75
CA ARG A 20 -12.22 2.36 -9.76
C ARG A 20 -12.77 2.65 -8.35
N ALA A 21 -12.29 1.94 -7.33
CA ALA A 21 -12.79 2.05 -5.96
C ALA A 21 -12.27 3.28 -5.20
N THR A 22 -11.09 3.80 -5.57
CA THR A 22 -10.41 4.86 -4.80
C THR A 22 -10.21 6.16 -5.55
N THR A 23 -10.42 6.19 -6.87
CA THR A 23 -10.05 7.28 -7.79
C THR A 23 -8.55 7.59 -7.84
N GLU A 24 -7.71 6.84 -7.12
CA GLU A 24 -6.25 6.96 -7.17
C GLU A 24 -5.66 5.97 -8.16
N THR A 25 -4.63 6.39 -8.90
CA THR A 25 -3.88 5.48 -9.78
C THR A 25 -3.13 4.43 -8.96
N ALA A 26 -3.24 3.17 -9.36
CA ALA A 26 -2.48 2.06 -8.81
C ALA A 26 -1.35 1.68 -9.78
N GLN A 27 -0.10 1.75 -9.33
CA GLN A 27 1.07 1.34 -10.09
C GLN A 27 1.56 -0.03 -9.63
N ILE A 28 2.14 -0.81 -10.53
CA ILE A 28 2.57 -2.19 -10.25
C ILE A 28 4.09 -2.30 -10.28
N ALA A 29 4.65 -2.91 -9.23
CA ALA A 29 6.02 -3.37 -9.17
C ALA A 29 6.04 -4.89 -8.97
N THR A 30 6.69 -5.60 -9.90
CA THR A 30 6.76 -7.07 -9.87
C THR A 30 7.88 -7.62 -8.97
N THR A 31 8.72 -6.76 -8.43
CA THR A 31 9.83 -7.09 -7.53
C THR A 31 9.99 -6.01 -6.46
N PHE A 32 10.56 -6.37 -5.31
CA PHE A 32 10.87 -5.39 -4.26
C PHE A 32 11.89 -4.34 -4.71
N ARG A 33 12.89 -4.73 -5.53
CA ARG A 33 13.87 -3.78 -6.10
C ARG A 33 13.19 -2.68 -6.93
N ARG A 34 12.23 -3.05 -7.77
CA ARG A 34 11.47 -2.08 -8.58
C ARG A 34 10.59 -1.21 -7.68
N ALA A 35 9.92 -1.81 -6.69
CA ALA A 35 9.11 -1.08 -5.72
C ALA A 35 9.94 -0.04 -4.95
N ALA A 36 11.14 -0.40 -4.49
CA ALA A 36 12.04 0.52 -3.79
C ALA A 36 12.49 1.69 -4.68
N THR A 37 12.74 1.43 -5.97
CA THR A 37 13.07 2.49 -6.94
C THR A 37 11.90 3.45 -7.12
N MET A 38 10.68 2.92 -7.21
CA MET A 38 9.46 3.71 -7.34
C MET A 38 9.15 4.53 -6.09
N LEU A 39 9.35 3.96 -4.90
CA LEU A 39 9.20 4.62 -3.61
C LEU A 39 10.19 5.77 -3.40
N ARG A 40 11.41 5.66 -3.91
CA ARG A 40 12.38 6.77 -3.90
C ARG A 40 12.01 7.91 -4.86
N ALA A 41 11.32 7.60 -5.94
CA ALA A 41 11.01 8.57 -6.99
C ALA A 41 9.79 9.43 -6.68
N GLN A 42 8.83 8.91 -5.90
CA GLN A 42 7.57 9.59 -5.61
C GLN A 42 6.90 9.04 -4.36
N GLU A 43 6.01 9.84 -3.79
CA GLU A 43 5.23 9.47 -2.60
C GLU A 43 3.99 8.63 -2.94
N TYR A 44 3.64 7.74 -2.02
CA TYR A 44 2.44 6.90 -2.10
C TYR A 44 1.58 7.05 -0.85
N SER A 45 0.27 6.93 -1.01
CA SER A 45 -0.67 6.92 0.11
C SER A 45 -0.77 5.54 0.76
N SER A 46 -0.58 4.48 -0.03
CA SER A 46 -0.59 3.08 0.43
C SER A 46 0.29 2.21 -0.45
N VAL A 47 0.89 1.19 0.16
CA VAL A 47 1.68 0.15 -0.51
C VAL A 47 1.10 -1.20 -0.14
N ILE A 48 0.59 -1.92 -1.14
CA ILE A 48 0.06 -3.27 -0.98
C ILE A 48 1.18 -4.25 -1.32
N ILE A 49 1.53 -5.12 -0.38
CA ILE A 49 2.67 -6.03 -0.46
C ILE A 49 2.16 -7.47 -0.53
N ASP A 50 2.59 -8.20 -1.55
CA ASP A 50 2.30 -9.63 -1.67
C ASP A 50 3.10 -10.44 -0.65
N GLU A 51 2.41 -11.09 0.27
CA GLU A 51 3.03 -11.94 1.30
C GLU A 51 3.84 -13.09 0.68
N SER A 52 3.39 -13.63 -0.46
CA SER A 52 4.13 -14.69 -1.14
C SER A 52 5.45 -14.21 -1.75
N LEU A 53 5.54 -12.91 -2.11
CA LEU A 53 6.79 -12.32 -2.57
C LEU A 53 7.70 -12.01 -1.38
N LEU A 54 7.13 -11.53 -0.27
CA LEU A 54 7.83 -11.28 1.00
C LEU A 54 8.55 -12.53 1.51
N GLU A 55 7.87 -13.68 1.48
CA GLU A 55 8.44 -14.97 1.91
C GLU A 55 9.60 -15.44 1.01
N ARG A 56 9.56 -15.11 -0.29
CA ARG A 56 10.57 -15.53 -1.27
C ARG A 56 11.81 -14.64 -1.28
N GLU A 57 11.63 -13.35 -0.98
CA GLU A 57 12.67 -12.31 -1.08
C GLU A 57 12.71 -11.44 0.20
N PRO A 58 13.00 -12.02 1.38
CA PRO A 58 12.89 -11.32 2.65
C PRO A 58 13.90 -10.18 2.80
N ALA A 59 15.14 -10.34 2.30
CA ALA A 59 16.17 -9.30 2.39
C ALA A 59 15.84 -8.07 1.55
N GLU A 60 15.29 -8.27 0.34
CA GLU A 60 14.89 -7.19 -0.56
C GLU A 60 13.65 -6.44 -0.04
N SER A 61 12.79 -7.13 0.71
CA SER A 61 11.58 -6.55 1.29
C SER A 61 11.86 -5.44 2.30
N GLU A 62 12.95 -5.56 3.06
CA GLU A 62 13.35 -4.57 4.07
C GLU A 62 13.64 -3.22 3.42
N THR A 63 14.19 -3.24 2.20
CA THR A 63 14.46 -2.02 1.43
C THR A 63 13.16 -1.29 1.08
N VAL A 64 12.06 -2.00 0.82
CA VAL A 64 10.75 -1.37 0.56
C VAL A 64 10.21 -0.71 1.82
N LEU A 65 10.31 -1.38 2.97
CA LEU A 65 9.85 -0.83 4.26
C LEU A 65 10.66 0.43 4.64
N GLN A 66 11.97 0.44 4.42
CA GLN A 66 12.82 1.61 4.68
C GLN A 66 12.42 2.86 3.85
N HIS A 67 11.90 2.66 2.64
CA HIS A 67 11.53 3.74 1.73
C HIS A 67 10.01 3.98 1.66
N ILE A 68 9.21 3.28 2.47
CA ILE A 68 7.75 3.39 2.45
C ILE A 68 7.27 4.78 2.89
N GLY A 69 8.13 5.50 3.62
CA GLY A 69 7.89 6.84 4.13
C GLY A 69 6.62 6.86 4.96
N MET A 70 5.69 7.72 4.58
CA MET A 70 4.41 7.80 5.24
C MET A 70 3.40 6.77 4.72
N ALA A 71 3.59 6.08 3.59
CA ALA A 71 2.54 5.24 2.99
C ALA A 71 2.07 4.11 3.93
N VAL A 72 0.78 3.74 3.89
CA VAL A 72 0.27 2.62 4.71
C VAL A 72 0.67 1.29 4.08
N PRO A 73 1.46 0.43 4.77
CA PRO A 73 1.68 -0.93 4.32
C PRO A 73 0.43 -1.77 4.52
N ILE A 74 0.05 -2.54 3.49
CA ILE A 74 -1.07 -3.50 3.53
C ILE A 74 -0.54 -4.83 3.00
N HIS A 75 -0.42 -5.82 3.86
CA HIS A 75 0.05 -7.15 3.48
C HIS A 75 -1.12 -8.02 3.00
N ILE A 76 -0.97 -8.64 1.84
CA ILE A 76 -1.99 -9.46 1.21
C ILE A 76 -1.34 -10.71 0.62
N ASN A 77 -1.84 -11.88 0.97
CA ASN A 77 -1.55 -13.08 0.20
C ASN A 77 -2.44 -13.16 -1.05
N PHE A 78 -1.87 -12.91 -2.24
CA PHE A 78 -2.61 -12.95 -3.52
C PHE A 78 -2.94 -14.37 -4.01
N ALA A 79 -2.31 -15.40 -3.43
CA ALA A 79 -2.63 -16.80 -3.75
C ALA A 79 -4.02 -17.18 -3.23
N ILE A 80 -4.43 -16.64 -2.06
CA ILE A 80 -5.71 -16.94 -1.42
C ILE A 80 -6.71 -15.78 -1.39
N SER A 81 -6.27 -14.55 -1.69
CA SER A 81 -7.14 -13.37 -1.67
C SER A 81 -7.71 -13.05 -3.06
N GLY A 82 -9.02 -12.82 -3.11
CA GLY A 82 -9.69 -12.24 -4.27
C GLY A 82 -9.55 -10.71 -4.32
N ILE A 83 -9.77 -10.11 -5.50
CA ILE A 83 -9.62 -8.67 -5.72
C ILE A 83 -10.52 -7.84 -4.79
N ASP A 84 -11.77 -8.27 -4.57
CA ASP A 84 -12.71 -7.58 -3.67
C ASP A 84 -12.24 -7.56 -2.22
N ARG A 85 -11.45 -8.55 -1.80
CA ARG A 85 -10.82 -8.53 -0.48
C ARG A 85 -9.73 -7.47 -0.43
N VAL A 86 -8.88 -7.38 -1.45
CA VAL A 86 -7.81 -6.38 -1.53
C VAL A 86 -8.36 -4.96 -1.46
N VAL A 87 -9.42 -4.67 -2.20
CA VAL A 87 -10.08 -3.35 -2.18
C VAL A 87 -10.63 -3.04 -0.80
N ARG A 88 -11.27 -4.00 -0.13
CA ARG A 88 -11.81 -3.80 1.23
C ARG A 88 -10.71 -3.53 2.26
N GLU A 89 -9.62 -4.29 2.22
CA GLU A 89 -8.47 -4.08 3.12
C GLU A 89 -7.85 -2.70 2.92
N LEU A 90 -7.71 -2.26 1.67
CA LEU A 90 -7.25 -0.91 1.34
C LEU A 90 -8.18 0.17 1.89
N SER A 91 -9.49 0.03 1.68
CA SER A 91 -10.47 0.98 2.22
C SER A 91 -10.43 1.05 3.75
N ALA A 92 -10.32 -0.11 4.43
CA ALA A 92 -10.23 -0.18 5.88
C ALA A 92 -8.94 0.47 6.40
N ALA A 93 -7.80 0.19 5.75
CA ALA A 93 -6.50 0.77 6.10
C ALA A 93 -6.51 2.31 5.95
N ARG A 94 -7.06 2.82 4.85
CA ARG A 94 -7.22 4.28 4.64
C ARG A 94 -8.15 4.91 5.68
N HIS A 95 -9.28 4.25 5.99
CA HIS A 95 -10.21 4.78 6.99
C HIS A 95 -9.56 4.89 8.37
N ARG A 96 -8.83 3.86 8.81
CA ARG A 96 -8.07 3.88 10.07
C ARG A 96 -7.07 5.05 10.11
N ARG A 97 -6.27 5.18 9.05
CA ARG A 97 -5.29 6.26 8.94
C ARG A 97 -5.90 7.66 8.97
N ASN A 98 -6.98 7.87 8.22
CA ASN A 98 -7.64 9.18 8.18
C ASN A 98 -8.21 9.55 9.54
N LYS A 99 -8.73 8.56 10.28
CA LYS A 99 -9.20 8.74 11.65
C LYS A 99 -8.05 9.12 12.59
N GLU A 100 -6.91 8.43 12.51
CA GLU A 100 -5.72 8.73 13.31
C GLU A 100 -5.21 10.16 13.05
N ILE A 101 -5.07 10.57 11.79
CA ILE A 101 -4.65 11.92 11.42
C ILE A 101 -5.64 12.98 11.93
N GLY A 102 -6.95 12.72 11.77
CA GLY A 102 -8.00 13.63 12.24
C GLY A 102 -7.95 13.83 13.75
N ILE A 103 -7.77 12.74 14.51
CA ILE A 103 -7.62 12.79 15.97
C ILE A 103 -6.36 13.56 16.37
N SER A 104 -5.20 13.27 15.77
CA SER A 104 -3.94 13.97 16.08
C SER A 104 -4.02 15.46 15.80
N ARG A 105 -4.69 15.87 14.72
CA ARG A 105 -4.89 17.29 14.39
C ARG A 105 -5.75 18.00 15.42
N GLN A 106 -6.85 17.37 15.85
CA GLN A 106 -7.71 17.94 16.90
C GLN A 106 -6.97 18.13 18.22
N PHE A 107 -6.15 17.17 18.63
CA PHE A 107 -5.34 17.31 19.84
C PHE A 107 -4.28 18.42 19.72
N ALA A 108 -3.57 18.51 18.60
CA ALA A 108 -2.59 19.58 18.38
C ALA A 108 -3.22 20.98 18.42
N GLU A 109 -4.41 21.14 17.83
CA GLU A 109 -5.18 22.39 17.86
C GLU A 109 -5.68 22.75 19.28
N GLN A 110 -5.91 21.76 20.15
CA GLN A 110 -6.30 21.98 21.54
C GLN A 110 -5.12 22.30 22.47
N THR A 111 -3.93 21.74 22.22
CA THR A 111 -2.72 22.02 23.02
C THR A 111 -2.09 23.38 22.73
N LEU A 112 -2.37 23.98 21.56
CA LEU A 112 -1.90 25.31 21.15
C LEU A 112 -2.80 26.46 21.63
N ARG A 113 -3.89 26.18 22.36
CA ARG A 113 -4.78 27.18 23.00
C ARG A 113 -4.49 27.25 24.50
#